data_AF-A0A8J4UIQ0-F1
#
_entry.id   AF-A0A8J4UIQ0-F1
#
_cell.length_a   1.000
_cell.length_b   1.000
_cell.length_c   1.000
_cell.angle_alpha   90.00
_cell.angle_beta   90.00
_cell.angle_gamma   90.00
#
_symmetry.space_group_name_H-M   'P 1'
#
loop_
_entity.id
_entity.type
_entity.pdbx_description
1 polymer ?
#
loop_
_entity_poly.entity_id
_entity_poly.type
_entity_poly.pdbx_seq_one_letter_code
_entity_poly.pdbx_strand_id
1 'polypeptide(L)' 'MMEDVAAVSDAPAEENEVAAAQSSRDSRKLDCIICYSAYNLVERLPRKLYCGHTFCQDCLRRLDTVINEQ' A
#
# COMPACT_ATOMS: atom_id res chain seq x y z
N MET A 1 -59.57 2.48 19.40
CA MET A 1 -59.33 3.93 19.24
C MET A 1 -57.85 4.03 18.91
N MET A 2 -57.52 4.45 17.69
CA MET A 2 -56.13 4.69 17.27
C MET A 2 -55.54 5.78 18.14
N GLU A 3 -54.29 5.62 18.56
CA GLU A 3 -53.42 6.76 18.85
C GLU A 3 -52.10 6.57 18.10
N ASP A 4 -51.72 7.68 17.48
CA ASP A 4 -50.80 7.87 16.37
C ASP A 4 -49.45 8.40 16.90
N VAL A 5 -48.45 8.41 16.02
CA VAL A 5 -47.21 9.21 16.06
C VAL A 5 -46.08 8.65 16.98
N ALA A 6 -44.82 8.55 16.57
CA ALA A 6 -44.09 9.20 15.49
C ALA A 6 -42.92 8.34 15.02
N ALA A 7 -42.51 8.62 13.78
CA ALA A 7 -41.23 8.26 13.18
C ALA A 7 -40.04 8.19 14.15
N VAL A 8 -39.28 7.11 14.06
CA VAL A 8 -37.84 7.27 13.91
C VAL A 8 -37.38 6.27 12.85
N SER A 9 -37.06 6.83 11.69
CA SER A 9 -36.28 6.18 10.66
C SER A 9 -34.90 5.94 11.25
N ASP A 10 -34.54 4.69 11.51
CA ASP A 10 -33.13 4.35 11.73
C ASP A 10 -32.72 3.39 10.60
N ALA A 11 -32.33 4.00 9.49
CA ALA A 11 -31.50 3.35 8.51
C ALA A 11 -30.09 3.31 9.10
N PRO A 12 -29.50 2.14 9.40
CA PRO A 12 -28.07 2.11 9.60
C PRO A 12 -27.46 2.34 8.22
N ALA A 13 -26.88 3.53 8.09
CA ALA A 13 -26.00 3.88 7.01
C ALA A 13 -24.93 2.80 6.86
N GLU A 14 -24.63 2.50 5.61
CA GLU A 14 -23.47 1.72 5.26
C GLU A 14 -22.21 2.42 5.76
N GLU A 15 -21.52 1.81 6.71
CA GLU A 15 -20.08 1.91 6.78
C GLU A 15 -19.51 0.49 6.72
N ASN A 16 -19.18 0.13 5.49
CA ASN A 16 -18.31 -0.98 5.14
C ASN A 16 -16.93 -0.74 5.77
N GLU A 17 -16.81 -0.92 7.09
CA GLU A 17 -15.54 -1.06 7.77
C GLU A 17 -14.95 -2.44 7.43
N VAL A 18 -14.46 -2.56 6.20
CA VAL A 18 -13.46 -3.56 5.83
C VAL A 18 -12.11 -3.21 6.44
N ALA A 19 -12.08 -3.04 7.75
CA ALA A 19 -10.85 -3.05 8.52
C ALA A 19 -10.49 -4.53 8.79
N ALA A 20 -9.28 -4.92 8.41
CA ALA A 20 -8.61 -6.18 8.78
C ALA A 20 -8.78 -7.44 7.90
N ALA A 21 -8.94 -7.32 6.58
CA ALA A 21 -8.69 -8.45 5.66
C ALA A 21 -7.77 -8.15 4.46
N GLN A 22 -7.07 -7.02 4.46
CA GLN A 22 -6.15 -6.64 3.36
C GLN A 22 -4.67 -6.65 3.78
N SER A 23 -4.25 -7.58 4.64
CA SER A 23 -2.84 -7.68 5.05
C SER A 23 -1.94 -8.33 3.98
N SER A 24 -2.49 -9.10 3.03
CA SER A 24 -1.68 -9.95 2.14
C SER A 24 -1.62 -9.53 0.67
N ARG A 25 -2.51 -8.63 0.21
CA ARG A 25 -2.50 -8.16 -1.20
C ARG A 25 -1.82 -6.81 -1.37
N ASP A 26 -1.93 -5.91 -0.38
CA ASP A 26 -1.26 -4.60 -0.39
C ASP A 26 0.22 -4.68 -0.01
N SER A 27 0.66 -5.76 0.63
CA SER A 27 2.08 -6.05 0.86
C SER A 27 2.87 -6.09 -0.45
N ARG A 28 2.28 -6.65 -1.53
CA ARG A 28 2.91 -6.67 -2.87
C ARG A 28 3.11 -5.28 -3.49
N LYS A 29 2.33 -4.27 -3.09
CA LYS A 29 2.56 -2.88 -3.51
C LYS A 29 3.77 -2.26 -2.82
N LEU A 30 4.21 -2.85 -1.72
CA LEU A 30 5.32 -2.39 -0.90
C LEU A 30 6.56 -3.27 -1.08
N ASP A 31 6.63 -4.10 -2.12
CA ASP A 31 7.79 -4.93 -2.41
C ASP A 31 8.63 -4.36 -3.56
N CYS A 32 9.94 -4.52 -3.47
CA CYS A 32 10.86 -4.22 -4.56
C CYS A 32 10.76 -5.30 -5.65
N ILE A 33 10.56 -4.90 -6.91
CA ILE A 33 10.41 -5.85 -8.03
C ILE A 33 11.71 -6.59 -8.42
N ILE A 34 12.87 -6.14 -7.93
CA ILE A 34 14.17 -6.77 -8.21
C ILE A 34 14.48 -7.88 -7.20
N CYS A 35 14.25 -7.61 -5.91
CA CYS A 35 14.59 -8.54 -4.82
C CYS A 35 13.37 -9.16 -4.12
N TYR A 36 12.16 -8.86 -4.58
CA TYR A 36 10.88 -9.39 -4.08
C TYR A 36 10.74 -9.30 -2.55
N SER A 37 11.32 -8.27 -1.96
CA SER A 37 11.30 -8.03 -0.51
C SER A 37 10.61 -6.71 -0.20
N ALA A 38 9.94 -6.66 0.94
CA ALA A 38 9.28 -5.46 1.44
C ALA A 38 10.25 -4.30 1.60
N TYR A 39 9.77 -3.09 1.31
CA TYR A 39 10.46 -1.85 1.59
C TYR A 39 10.58 -1.63 3.10
N ASN A 40 11.69 -1.00 3.51
CA ASN A 40 11.97 -0.64 4.90
C ASN A 40 12.68 0.72 4.89
N LEU A 41 12.36 1.59 5.85
CA LEU A 41 12.96 2.92 5.98
C LEU A 41 14.47 2.89 6.34
N VAL A 42 15.01 1.75 6.76
CA VAL A 42 16.42 1.58 7.15
C VAL A 42 17.23 1.01 5.98
N GLU A 43 16.99 -0.25 5.61
CA GLU A 43 17.82 -0.97 4.63
C GLU A 43 17.26 -0.90 3.20
N ARG A 44 15.93 -0.90 3.06
CA ARG A 44 15.23 -1.10 1.77
C ARG A 44 14.37 0.11 1.42
N LEU A 45 14.94 1.31 1.53
CA LEU A 45 14.20 2.55 1.31
C LEU A 45 13.73 2.62 -0.16
N PRO A 46 12.43 2.86 -0.43
CA PRO A 46 11.92 2.95 -1.79
C PRO A 46 12.39 4.25 -2.44
N ARG A 47 12.94 4.15 -3.65
CA ARG A 47 13.41 5.28 -4.46
C ARG A 47 12.77 5.23 -5.84
N LYS A 48 12.19 6.35 -6.25
CA LYS A 48 11.56 6.52 -7.56
C LYS A 48 12.55 7.14 -8.54
N LEU A 49 12.74 6.50 -9.69
CA LEU A 49 13.56 7.00 -10.80
C LEU A 49 12.76 7.95 -11.71
N TYR A 50 13.45 8.70 -12.56
CA TYR A 50 12.82 9.59 -13.54
C TYR A 50 11.91 8.87 -14.55
N CYS A 51 12.16 7.59 -14.82
CA CYS A 51 11.31 6.75 -15.66
C CYS A 51 10.01 6.30 -14.97
N GLY A 52 9.80 6.65 -13.70
CA GLY A 52 8.58 6.34 -12.95
C GLY A 52 8.63 5.02 -12.17
N HIS A 53 9.67 4.21 -12.34
CA HIS A 53 9.84 2.96 -11.59
C HIS A 53 10.37 3.21 -10.17
N THR A 54 9.95 2.35 -9.23
CA THR A 54 10.38 2.39 -7.82
C THR A 54 11.13 1.11 -7.47
N PHE A 55 12.26 1.26 -6.79
CA PHE A 55 13.13 0.16 -6.37
C PHE A 55 13.66 0.40 -4.95
N CYS A 56 14.13 -0.63 -4.27
CA CYS A 56 14.80 -0.45 -2.98
C CYS A 56 16.23 0.10 -3.18
N GLN A 57 16.70 0.86 -2.19
CA GLN A 57 18.01 1.50 -2.21
C GLN A 57 19.17 0.52 -2.47
N ASP A 58 19.14 -0.68 -1.89
CA ASP A 58 20.20 -1.67 -2.12
C ASP A 58 20.27 -2.17 -3.56
N CYS A 59 19.12 -2.43 -4.20
CA CYS A 59 19.08 -2.83 -5.59
C CYS A 59 19.55 -1.71 -6.51
N LEU A 60 19.17 -0.45 -6.22
CA LEU A 60 19.66 0.69 -6.98
C LEU A 60 21.18 0.87 -6.87
N ARG A 61 21.75 0.73 -5.67
CA ARG A 61 23.20 0.83 -5.46
C ARG A 61 23.95 -0.20 -6.30
N ARG A 62 23.44 -1.43 -6.37
CA ARG A 62 24.02 -2.50 -7.22
C ARG A 62 23.90 -2.20 -8.71
N LEU A 63 22.76 -1.66 -9.17
CA LEU A 63 22.59 -1.27 -10.57
C LEU A 63 23.54 -0.12 -10.97
N ASP A 64 23.69 0.88 -10.11
CA ASP A 64 24.55 2.05 -10.36
C ASP A 64 26.03 1.65 -10.49
N THR A 65 26.49 0.71 -9.65
CA THR A 65 27.84 0.14 -9.78
C THR A 65 28.06 -0.53 -11.14
N VAL A 66 27.10 -1.33 -11.62
CA VAL A 66 27.23 -2.02 -12.92
C VAL A 66 27.28 -1.03 -14.09
N ILE A 67 26.56 0.10 -13.99
CA ILE A 67 26.51 1.10 -15.06
C ILE A 67 27.83 1.90 -15.14
N ASN A 68 28.44 2.21 -14.00
CA ASN A 68 29.63 3.06 -13.95
C ASN A 68 30.96 2.30 -14.12
N GLU A 69 30.94 0.96 -14.14
CA GLU A 69 32.10 0.10 -14.38
C GLU A 69 32.15 -0.46 -15.83
N GLN A 70 31.32 0.06 -16.74
CA GLN A 70 31.30 -0.33 -18.16
C GLN A 70 31.93 0.72 -19.07
#